data_AF-A0A6J7LCP1-F1
#
_entry.id   AF-A0A6J7LCP1-F1
#
_cell.length_a   1.000
_cell.length_b   1.000
_cell.length_c   1.000
_cell.angle_alpha   90.00
_cell.angle_beta   90.00
_cell.angle_gamma   90.00
#
_symmetry.space_group_name_H-M   'P 1'
#
loop_
_entity.id
_entity.type
_entity.pdbx_description
1 polymer ?
#
loop_
_entity_poly.entity_id
_entity_poly.type
_entity_poly.pdbx_seq_one_letter_code
_entity_poly.pdbx_strand_id
1 'polypeptide(L)'
;MAARTREADEPSARTARPHSLIITTYGAYSRSIGGWFSVSALLVLLGEVGIDDPSVRSALSRFKRRGVLTGERRDGVAGYALGESARRTFDIGDSRVLERRFPPPNRGWVLAAFSIPESARDVRYRLRSRLARVGFAQVGGGLWIAPRQLESDVRYVVELLDIRAYVDLFIAEHSAFRATQEAVGQWWDLREIGAAYEEFTAEYAPLAASWARTRVAPDPVRAFADYTRALTSWRPLPYIDPGLPREYLPKSWAGDKATETFFALHDRLARPAMQFVEDVASR
;
A
#
# COMPACT_ATOMS: atom_id res chain seq x y z
N MET A 1 -4.70 -3.79 -22.43
CA MET A 1 -4.68 -5.03 -21.62
C MET A 1 -3.39 -5.14 -20.81
N ALA A 2 -3.15 -4.17 -19.91
CA ALA A 2 -2.03 -4.25 -18.98
C ALA A 2 -2.29 -5.37 -17.97
N ALA A 3 -1.21 -6.05 -17.55
CA ALA A 3 -1.25 -7.19 -16.64
C ALA A 3 -2.11 -6.88 -15.40
N ARG A 4 -3.19 -7.66 -15.22
CA ARG A 4 -3.95 -7.76 -13.98
C ARG A 4 -2.96 -7.96 -12.83
N THR A 5 -2.74 -6.93 -12.02
CA THR A 5 -1.99 -7.07 -10.78
C THR A 5 -2.78 -8.03 -9.91
N ARG A 6 -2.22 -9.19 -9.58
CA ARG A 6 -2.78 -10.21 -8.66
C ARG A 6 -2.79 -9.69 -7.20
N GLU A 7 -3.26 -8.47 -7.00
CA GLU A 7 -3.34 -7.78 -5.71
C GLU A 7 -4.78 -7.41 -5.33
N ALA A 8 -5.71 -7.47 -6.29
CA ALA A 8 -7.16 -7.43 -6.06
C ALA A 8 -7.72 -8.82 -5.73
N ASP A 9 -7.11 -9.52 -4.77
CA ASP A 9 -7.74 -10.68 -4.15
C ASP A 9 -8.64 -10.20 -3.01
N GLU A 10 -9.63 -10.98 -2.58
CA GLU A 10 -10.47 -10.64 -1.43
C GLU A 10 -9.60 -10.38 -0.17
N PRO A 11 -10.02 -9.49 0.75
CA PRO A 11 -9.21 -9.14 1.93
C PRO A 11 -8.88 -10.37 2.81
N SER A 12 -9.83 -11.32 2.93
CA SER A 12 -9.64 -12.62 3.58
C SER A 12 -8.50 -13.47 2.95
N ALA A 13 -8.46 -13.55 1.62
CA ALA A 13 -7.42 -14.28 0.90
C ALA A 13 -6.04 -13.62 1.01
N ARG A 14 -5.99 -12.28 1.20
CA ARG A 14 -4.75 -11.52 1.43
C ARG A 14 -4.21 -11.71 2.84
N THR A 15 -5.07 -11.68 3.85
CA THR A 15 -4.68 -11.89 5.26
C THR A 15 -4.29 -13.34 5.55
N ALA A 16 -4.75 -14.30 4.74
CA ALA A 16 -4.27 -15.68 4.80
C ALA A 16 -2.85 -15.89 4.22
N ARG A 17 -2.24 -14.88 3.56
CA ARG A 17 -0.91 -15.02 2.93
C ARG A 17 0.20 -14.59 3.88
N PRO A 18 1.11 -15.52 4.27
CA PRO A 18 2.25 -15.18 5.13
C PRO A 18 3.12 -14.06 4.55
N HIS A 19 3.26 -13.99 3.22
CA HIS A 19 4.02 -12.95 2.56
C HIS A 19 3.48 -11.54 2.81
N SER A 20 2.16 -11.36 2.68
CA SER A 20 1.52 -10.04 2.85
C SER A 20 1.62 -9.58 4.29
N LEU A 21 1.40 -10.49 5.25
CA LEU A 21 1.51 -10.24 6.68
C LEU A 21 2.95 -9.93 7.08
N ILE A 22 3.96 -10.67 6.60
CA ILE A 22 5.37 -10.36 6.87
C ILE A 22 5.71 -8.94 6.43
N ILE A 23 5.30 -8.54 5.21
CA ILE A 23 5.51 -7.16 4.75
C ILE A 23 4.82 -6.18 5.71
N THR A 24 3.58 -6.44 6.11
CA THR A 24 2.87 -5.56 7.05
C THR A 24 3.59 -5.47 8.39
N THR A 25 4.02 -6.59 8.96
CA THR A 25 4.73 -6.63 10.24
C THR A 25 6.04 -5.83 10.18
N TYR A 26 6.80 -5.97 9.10
CA TYR A 26 8.04 -5.19 8.95
C TYR A 26 7.77 -3.70 8.73
N GLY A 27 6.83 -3.31 7.86
CA GLY A 27 6.52 -1.90 7.60
C GLY A 27 5.97 -1.19 8.85
N ALA A 28 5.00 -1.83 9.52
CA ALA A 28 4.31 -1.23 10.66
C ALA A 28 5.16 -1.18 11.93
N TYR A 29 6.00 -2.20 12.17
CA TYR A 29 6.57 -2.39 13.51
C TYR A 29 8.10 -2.50 13.56
N SER A 30 8.79 -2.83 12.46
CA SER A 30 10.25 -3.10 12.57
C SER A 30 11.04 -1.87 13.04
N ARG A 31 10.62 -0.65 12.68
CA ARG A 31 11.39 0.57 12.98
C ARG A 31 11.53 0.83 14.48
N SER A 32 10.46 0.64 15.26
CA SER A 32 10.47 0.88 16.71
C SER A 32 11.38 -0.08 17.47
N ILE A 33 11.66 -1.25 16.90
CA ILE A 33 12.51 -2.30 17.49
C ILE A 33 13.89 -2.42 16.83
N GLY A 34 14.34 -1.39 16.09
CA GLY A 34 15.70 -1.36 15.50
C GLY A 34 15.84 -2.11 14.17
N GLY A 35 14.74 -2.31 13.44
CA GLY A 35 14.70 -2.79 12.05
C GLY A 35 14.94 -4.28 11.87
N TRP A 36 14.76 -5.09 12.92
CA TRP A 36 15.09 -6.51 12.95
C TRP A 36 14.11 -7.28 13.82
N PHE A 37 13.80 -8.51 13.42
CA PHE A 37 13.04 -9.45 14.24
C PHE A 37 13.79 -10.77 14.40
N SER A 38 13.78 -11.33 15.61
CA SER A 38 14.18 -12.72 15.84
C SER A 38 13.20 -13.68 15.14
N VAL A 39 13.67 -14.89 14.80
CA VAL A 39 12.79 -15.91 14.21
C VAL A 39 11.68 -16.29 15.20
N SER A 40 11.98 -16.41 16.49
CA SER A 40 10.99 -16.72 17.53
C SER A 40 9.91 -15.63 17.64
N ALA A 41 10.29 -14.34 17.62
CA ALA A 41 9.33 -13.25 17.65
C ALA A 41 8.38 -13.30 16.44
N LEU A 42 8.90 -13.55 15.23
CA LEU A 42 8.06 -13.67 14.03
C LEU A 42 7.07 -14.84 14.11
N LEU A 43 7.44 -15.96 14.73
CA LEU A 43 6.54 -17.11 14.88
C LEU A 43 5.42 -16.79 15.88
N VAL A 44 5.75 -16.16 17.02
CA VAL A 44 4.73 -15.72 17.99
C VAL A 44 3.78 -14.71 17.34
N LEU A 45 4.31 -13.64 16.74
CA LEU A 45 3.50 -12.59 16.13
C LEU A 45 2.63 -13.15 14.99
N LEU A 46 3.20 -13.95 14.08
CA LEU A 46 2.43 -14.47 12.96
C LEU A 46 1.46 -15.59 13.37
N GLY A 47 1.72 -16.28 14.47
CA GLY A 47 0.79 -17.21 15.11
C GLY A 47 -0.50 -16.52 15.56
N GLU A 48 -0.40 -15.33 16.17
CA GLU A 48 -1.58 -14.55 16.62
C GLU A 48 -2.47 -14.08 15.45
N VAL A 49 -1.89 -13.91 14.26
CA VAL A 49 -2.65 -13.63 13.03
C VAL A 49 -3.11 -14.90 12.29
N GLY A 50 -2.85 -16.09 12.83
CA GLY A 50 -3.36 -17.37 12.36
C GLY A 50 -2.48 -18.06 11.32
N ILE A 51 -1.19 -17.74 11.27
CA ILE A 51 -0.23 -18.38 10.36
C ILE A 51 0.61 -19.41 11.13
N ASP A 52 0.64 -20.64 10.62
CA ASP A 52 1.43 -21.72 11.21
C ASP A 52 2.95 -21.54 11.02
N ASP A 53 3.71 -22.07 11.98
CA ASP A 53 5.17 -22.04 12.01
C ASP A 53 5.85 -22.49 10.69
N PRO A 54 5.48 -23.64 10.09
CA PRO A 54 6.00 -24.04 8.78
C PRO A 54 5.80 -23.00 7.69
N SER A 55 4.60 -22.41 7.59
CA SER A 55 4.27 -21.37 6.62
C SER A 55 5.11 -20.11 6.81
N VAL A 56 5.31 -19.66 8.05
CA VAL A 56 6.20 -18.53 8.38
C VAL A 56 7.62 -18.81 7.91
N ARG A 57 8.21 -19.94 8.30
CA ARG A 57 9.60 -20.30 7.97
C ARG A 57 9.81 -20.40 6.45
N SER A 58 8.86 -21.01 5.75
CA SER A 58 8.86 -21.12 4.29
C SER A 58 8.82 -19.74 3.62
N ALA A 59 7.98 -18.83 4.12
CA ALA A 59 7.94 -17.46 3.62
C ALA A 59 9.25 -16.70 3.89
N LEU A 60 9.79 -16.75 5.10
CA LEU A 60 11.07 -16.11 5.45
C LEU A 60 12.23 -16.61 4.58
N SER A 61 12.30 -17.93 4.33
CA SER A 61 13.28 -18.50 3.39
C SER A 61 13.17 -17.90 1.98
N ARG A 62 11.95 -17.67 1.49
CA ARG A 62 11.71 -17.03 0.18
C ARG A 62 12.11 -15.56 0.19
N PHE A 63 11.80 -14.82 1.25
CA PHE A 63 12.24 -13.43 1.40
C PHE A 63 13.76 -13.29 1.42
N LYS A 64 14.45 -14.19 2.15
CA LYS A 64 15.92 -14.26 2.19
C LYS A 64 16.50 -14.53 0.80
N ARG A 65 15.99 -15.54 0.10
CA ARG A 65 16.44 -15.89 -1.27
C ARG A 65 16.24 -14.75 -2.28
N ARG A 66 15.24 -13.90 -2.07
CA ARG A 66 14.94 -12.73 -2.91
C ARG A 66 15.70 -11.46 -2.49
N GLY A 67 16.53 -11.53 -1.44
CA GLY A 67 17.29 -10.38 -0.93
C GLY A 67 16.44 -9.30 -0.25
N VAL A 68 15.17 -9.58 0.04
CA VAL A 68 14.28 -8.63 0.73
C VAL A 68 14.55 -8.61 2.24
N LEU A 69 14.88 -9.79 2.80
CA LEU A 69 15.36 -9.92 4.17
C LEU A 69 16.81 -10.42 4.16
N THR A 70 17.60 -9.90 5.09
CA THR A 70 18.99 -10.33 5.32
C THR A 70 19.05 -11.03 6.66
N GLY A 71 19.64 -12.23 6.70
CA GLY A 71 19.81 -12.96 7.95
C GLY A 71 20.89 -12.28 8.80
N GLU A 72 20.58 -12.04 10.07
CA GLU A 72 21.46 -11.35 11.02
C GLU A 72 21.33 -12.01 12.40
N ARG A 73 22.43 -12.07 13.16
CA ARG A 73 22.41 -12.46 14.57
C ARG A 73 22.63 -11.23 15.45
N ARG A 74 21.75 -11.01 16.43
CA ARG A 74 21.90 -9.99 17.48
C ARG A 74 21.92 -10.71 18.82
N ASP A 75 22.96 -10.45 19.61
CA ASP A 75 23.16 -11.06 20.94
C ASP A 75 23.01 -12.60 20.95
N GLY A 76 23.56 -13.24 19.91
CA GLY A 76 23.49 -14.70 19.73
C GLY A 76 22.18 -15.23 19.15
N VAL A 77 21.11 -14.43 19.10
CA VAL A 77 19.79 -14.81 18.58
C VAL A 77 19.72 -14.60 17.06
N ALA A 78 19.27 -15.62 16.34
CA ALA A 78 19.09 -15.54 14.88
C ALA A 78 17.79 -14.83 14.51
N GLY A 79 17.88 -13.95 13.52
CA GLY A 79 16.74 -13.20 13.01
C GLY A 79 16.98 -12.64 11.61
N TYR A 80 16.13 -11.70 11.24
CA TYR A 80 16.11 -11.08 9.93
C TYR A 80 15.95 -9.57 10.04
N ALA A 81 16.74 -8.84 9.27
CA ALA A 81 16.58 -7.41 9.03
C ALA A 81 16.11 -7.17 7.59
N LEU A 82 15.54 -5.99 7.32
CA LEU A 82 15.25 -5.55 5.94
C LEU A 82 16.56 -5.36 5.17
N GLY A 83 16.64 -5.93 3.97
CA GLY A 83 17.69 -5.59 3.01
C GLY A 83 17.65 -4.11 2.65
N GLU A 84 18.79 -3.52 2.29
CA GLU A 84 18.91 -2.08 2.04
C GLU A 84 17.92 -1.56 0.98
N SER A 85 17.74 -2.32 -0.11
CA SER A 85 16.79 -2.01 -1.19
C SER A 85 15.32 -2.11 -0.74
N ALA A 86 15.02 -3.05 0.17
CA ALA A 86 13.69 -3.20 0.74
C ALA A 86 13.37 -2.04 1.67
N ARG A 87 14.32 -1.62 2.51
CA ARG A 87 14.15 -0.54 3.50
C ARG A 87 13.63 0.76 2.87
N ARG A 88 14.25 1.21 1.77
CA ARG A 88 13.78 2.37 0.97
C ARG A 88 12.36 2.20 0.42
N THR A 89 12.01 0.98 0.02
CA THR A 89 10.66 0.67 -0.50
C THR A 89 9.60 0.71 0.61
N PHE A 90 9.95 0.27 1.82
CA PHE A 90 9.07 0.35 3.00
C PHE A 90 8.89 1.78 3.50
N ASP A 91 9.96 2.57 3.55
CA ASP A 91 9.91 3.98 3.98
C ASP A 91 9.00 4.84 3.10
N ILE A 92 9.10 4.68 1.77
CA ILE A 92 8.20 5.36 0.82
C ILE A 92 6.78 4.78 0.87
N GLY A 93 6.67 3.49 1.21
CA GLY A 93 5.40 2.78 1.16
C GLY A 93 4.47 3.05 2.34
N ASP A 94 5.03 3.28 3.54
CA ASP A 94 4.25 3.47 4.76
C ASP A 94 3.58 4.86 4.83
N SER A 95 4.23 5.90 4.30
CA SER A 95 3.68 7.26 4.30
C SER A 95 2.35 7.33 3.54
N ARG A 96 2.27 6.69 2.36
CA ARG A 96 1.05 6.64 1.54
C ARG A 96 -0.08 5.83 2.17
N VAL A 97 0.23 4.84 3.01
CA VAL A 97 -0.76 3.94 3.61
C VAL A 97 -1.42 4.57 4.84
N LEU A 98 -0.65 5.32 5.62
CA LEU A 98 -1.11 5.96 6.87
C LEU A 98 -1.47 7.44 6.71
N GLU A 99 -1.34 8.00 5.51
CA GLU A 99 -1.82 9.34 5.20
C GLU A 99 -3.35 9.35 5.16
N ARG A 100 -3.97 10.11 6.06
CA ARG A 100 -5.42 10.33 6.08
C ARG A 100 -5.80 11.24 4.91
N ARG A 101 -6.08 10.64 3.75
CA ARG A 101 -6.40 11.38 2.53
C ARG A 101 -7.83 11.89 2.56
N PHE A 102 -7.96 13.20 2.49
CA PHE A 102 -9.17 13.84 2.02
C PHE A 102 -9.03 14.06 0.52
N PRO A 103 -10.13 14.02 -0.26
CA PRO A 103 -10.08 14.37 -1.67
C PRO A 103 -9.42 15.75 -1.83
N PRO A 104 -8.33 15.85 -2.61
CA PRO A 104 -7.60 17.10 -2.72
C PRO A 104 -8.44 18.12 -3.49
N PRO A 105 -8.15 19.43 -3.32
CA PRO A 105 -8.71 20.44 -4.21
C PRO A 105 -8.28 20.12 -5.65
N ASN A 106 -9.16 20.40 -6.60
CA ASN A 106 -8.80 20.30 -8.00
C ASN A 106 -7.71 21.36 -8.32
N ARG A 107 -6.53 20.89 -8.72
CA ARG A 107 -5.40 21.72 -9.16
C ARG A 107 -5.01 21.46 -10.62
N GLY A 108 -5.89 20.81 -11.37
CA GLY A 108 -5.63 20.31 -12.72
C GLY A 108 -4.85 18.99 -12.71
N TRP A 109 -4.18 18.74 -13.81
CA TRP A 109 -3.58 17.46 -14.17
C TRP A 109 -2.07 17.61 -14.34
N VAL A 110 -1.35 16.53 -14.05
CA VAL A 110 -0.01 16.31 -14.56
C VAL A 110 -0.09 15.27 -15.68
N LEU A 111 0.53 15.58 -16.80
CA LEU A 111 0.65 14.72 -17.96
C LEU A 111 2.10 14.30 -18.14
N ALA A 112 2.31 13.02 -18.44
CA ALA A 112 3.61 12.49 -18.82
C ALA A 112 3.54 11.97 -20.25
N ALA A 113 4.29 12.61 -21.14
CA ALA A 113 4.55 12.11 -22.48
C ALA A 113 5.98 11.56 -22.51
N PHE A 114 6.18 10.41 -23.14
CA PHE A 114 7.52 9.84 -23.24
C PHE A 114 7.78 9.18 -24.59
N SER A 115 9.02 9.32 -25.06
CA SER A 115 9.51 8.70 -26.28
C SER A 115 10.79 7.92 -25.96
N ILE A 116 10.59 6.69 -25.48
CA ILE A 116 11.70 5.78 -25.17
C ILE A 116 12.01 4.95 -26.43
N PRO A 117 13.28 4.84 -26.88
CA PRO A 117 13.65 4.04 -28.04
C PRO A 117 13.16 2.58 -27.95
N GLU A 118 12.83 1.95 -29.09
CA GLU A 118 12.37 0.54 -29.09
C GLU A 118 13.43 -0.42 -28.52
N SER A 119 14.71 -0.09 -28.64
CA SER A 119 15.82 -0.85 -28.04
C SER A 119 15.76 -0.92 -26.51
N ALA A 120 15.05 0.01 -25.85
CA ALA A 120 14.89 0.10 -24.39
C ALA A 120 13.46 -0.28 -23.94
N ARG A 121 12.89 -1.33 -24.55
CA ARG A 121 11.51 -1.79 -24.28
C ARG A 121 11.27 -2.18 -22.82
N ASP A 122 12.28 -2.74 -22.15
CA ASP A 122 12.26 -3.11 -20.74
C ASP A 122 12.09 -1.88 -19.83
N VAL A 123 12.82 -0.78 -20.12
CA VAL A 123 12.71 0.50 -19.41
C VAL A 123 11.31 1.10 -19.61
N ARG A 124 10.78 1.07 -20.83
CA ARG A 124 9.41 1.50 -21.13
C ARG A 124 8.37 0.71 -20.34
N TYR A 125 8.52 -0.61 -20.25
CA TYR A 125 7.63 -1.47 -19.45
C TYR A 125 7.71 -1.10 -17.96
N ARG A 126 8.92 -0.91 -17.42
CA ARG A 126 9.13 -0.49 -16.03
C ARG A 126 8.50 0.87 -15.74
N LEU A 127 8.66 1.86 -16.63
CA LEU A 127 8.02 3.18 -16.48
C LEU A 127 6.50 3.04 -16.39
N ARG A 128 5.87 2.36 -17.35
CA ARG A 128 4.41 2.17 -17.37
C ARG A 128 3.91 1.46 -16.11
N SER A 129 4.62 0.43 -15.66
CA SER A 129 4.27 -0.29 -14.43
C SER A 129 4.39 0.62 -13.19
N ARG A 130 5.43 1.46 -13.11
CA ARG A 130 5.64 2.40 -12.00
C ARG A 130 4.62 3.53 -12.01
N LEU A 131 4.30 4.11 -13.18
CA LEU A 131 3.28 5.14 -13.36
C LEU A 131 1.90 4.66 -12.87
N ALA A 132 1.48 3.47 -13.32
CA ALA A 132 0.25 2.85 -12.86
C ALA A 132 0.25 2.68 -11.33
N ARG A 133 1.37 2.23 -10.75
CA ARG A 133 1.52 2.04 -9.29
C ARG A 133 1.47 3.33 -8.48
N VAL A 134 1.84 4.48 -9.06
CA VAL A 134 1.74 5.77 -8.37
C VAL A 134 0.39 6.46 -8.59
N GLY A 135 -0.47 5.93 -9.46
CA GLY A 135 -1.84 6.41 -9.68
C GLY A 135 -2.10 7.01 -11.06
N PHE A 136 -1.13 7.00 -11.97
CA PHE A 136 -1.35 7.50 -13.34
C PHE A 136 -2.18 6.51 -14.16
N ALA A 137 -3.06 7.03 -14.99
CA ALA A 137 -3.78 6.30 -16.01
C ALA A 137 -3.24 6.59 -17.41
N GLN A 138 -3.49 5.68 -18.35
CA GLN A 138 -3.14 5.88 -19.76
C GLN A 138 -4.34 6.47 -20.52
N VAL A 139 -4.17 7.65 -21.11
CA VAL A 139 -5.20 8.31 -21.92
C VAL A 139 -5.24 7.74 -23.34
N GLY A 140 -4.06 7.55 -23.95
CA GLY A 140 -3.92 7.11 -25.34
C GLY A 140 -2.55 7.52 -25.91
N GLY A 141 -2.07 6.86 -26.97
CA GLY A 141 -0.87 7.30 -27.71
C GLY A 141 0.45 7.39 -26.92
N GLY A 142 0.55 6.78 -25.73
CA GLY A 142 1.70 6.91 -24.84
C GLY A 142 1.60 8.07 -23.84
N LEU A 143 0.51 8.83 -23.84
CA LEU A 143 0.20 9.87 -22.86
C LEU A 143 -0.38 9.25 -21.58
N TRP A 144 0.19 9.65 -20.45
CA TRP A 144 -0.27 9.29 -19.12
C TRP A 144 -0.75 10.53 -18.36
N ILE A 145 -1.77 10.35 -17.53
CA ILE A 145 -2.40 11.43 -16.77
C ILE A 145 -2.55 11.05 -15.30
N ALA A 146 -2.42 12.03 -14.43
CA ALA A 146 -2.77 11.94 -13.02
C ALA A 146 -3.21 13.30 -12.48
N PRO A 147 -3.93 13.34 -11.34
CA PRO A 147 -4.10 14.57 -10.59
C PRO A 147 -2.77 15.25 -10.27
N ARG A 148 -2.72 16.59 -10.36
CA ARG A 148 -1.47 17.37 -10.25
C ARG A 148 -0.65 17.09 -8.98
N GLN A 149 -1.27 16.73 -7.86
CA GLN A 149 -0.53 16.42 -6.63
C GLN A 149 0.45 15.23 -6.77
N LEU A 150 0.30 14.39 -7.81
CA LEU A 150 1.23 13.29 -8.10
C LEU A 150 2.45 13.72 -8.96
N GLU A 151 2.68 15.02 -9.15
CA GLU A 151 3.84 15.54 -9.89
C GLU A 151 5.17 15.08 -9.27
N SER A 152 5.30 15.14 -7.94
CA SER A 152 6.50 14.68 -7.24
C SER A 152 6.73 13.18 -7.42
N ASP A 153 5.67 12.38 -7.42
CA ASP A 153 5.75 10.93 -7.61
C ASP A 153 6.27 10.58 -9.00
N VAL A 154 5.79 11.24 -10.06
CA VAL A 154 6.29 10.97 -11.41
C VAL A 154 7.72 11.44 -11.61
N ARG A 155 8.11 12.59 -11.04
CA ARG A 155 9.51 13.06 -11.08
C ARG A 155 10.44 12.03 -10.43
N TYR A 156 10.07 11.55 -9.24
CA TYR A 156 10.81 10.51 -8.55
C TYR A 156 10.93 9.23 -9.39
N VAL A 157 9.85 8.77 -10.04
CA VAL A 157 9.88 7.60 -10.92
C VAL A 157 10.82 7.80 -12.11
N VAL A 158 10.78 8.97 -12.75
CA VAL A 158 11.62 9.32 -13.90
C VAL A 158 13.11 9.38 -13.52
N GLU A 159 13.42 9.96 -12.37
CA GLU A 159 14.78 10.03 -11.80
C GLU A 159 15.29 8.63 -11.41
N LEU A 160 14.46 7.83 -10.74
CA LEU A 160 14.81 6.47 -10.33
C LEU A 160 15.14 5.55 -11.51
N LEU A 161 14.52 5.80 -12.67
CA LEU A 161 14.77 5.05 -13.90
C LEU A 161 15.87 5.68 -14.78
N ASP A 162 16.37 6.86 -14.40
CA ASP A 162 17.33 7.67 -15.14
C ASP A 162 16.94 7.91 -16.62
N ILE A 163 15.69 8.33 -16.83
CA ILE A 163 15.12 8.55 -18.18
C ILE A 163 14.66 9.98 -18.43
N ARG A 164 15.22 10.95 -17.70
CA ARG A 164 14.85 12.38 -17.80
C ARG A 164 14.84 12.90 -19.24
N ALA A 165 15.79 12.46 -20.07
CA ALA A 165 15.91 12.87 -21.47
C ALA A 165 14.78 12.34 -22.39
N TYR A 166 13.97 11.39 -21.93
CA TYR A 166 12.94 10.72 -22.73
C TYR A 166 11.52 11.08 -22.29
N VAL A 167 11.35 11.94 -21.28
CA VAL A 167 10.06 12.22 -20.65
C VAL A 167 9.84 13.72 -20.54
N ASP A 168 8.73 14.19 -21.09
CA ASP A 168 8.21 15.53 -20.90
C ASP A 168 7.03 15.51 -19.93
N LEU A 169 7.05 16.45 -18.98
CA LEU A 169 5.96 16.64 -18.01
C LEU A 169 5.24 17.95 -18.28
N PHE A 170 3.91 17.91 -18.32
CA PHE A 170 3.06 19.08 -18.50
C PHE A 170 2.10 19.23 -17.33
N ILE A 171 1.89 20.46 -16.90
CA ILE A 171 0.77 20.81 -16.04
C ILE A 171 -0.34 21.36 -16.94
N ALA A 172 -1.52 20.77 -16.83
CA ALA A 172 -2.62 21.05 -17.76
C ALA A 172 -3.97 21.09 -17.06
N GLU A 173 -4.92 21.75 -17.70
CA GLU A 173 -6.34 21.63 -17.39
C GLU A 173 -7.02 20.77 -18.47
N HIS A 174 -8.07 20.06 -18.10
CA HIS A 174 -8.84 19.28 -19.08
C HIS A 174 -9.82 20.21 -19.78
N SER A 175 -9.38 20.75 -20.92
CA SER A 175 -10.22 21.49 -21.85
C SER A 175 -10.68 20.56 -22.97
N ALA A 176 -11.79 19.85 -22.75
CA ALA A 176 -12.31 18.90 -23.73
C ALA A 176 -13.79 19.13 -24.01
N PHE A 177 -14.25 18.60 -25.14
CA PHE A 177 -15.64 18.66 -25.59
C PHE A 177 -16.62 17.84 -24.74
N ARG A 178 -16.13 17.13 -23.72
CA ARG A 178 -16.93 16.34 -22.78
C ARG A 178 -16.57 16.69 -21.35
N ALA A 179 -17.51 16.45 -20.43
CA ALA A 179 -17.29 16.69 -19.01
C ALA A 179 -16.10 15.85 -18.49
N THR A 180 -15.23 16.49 -17.70
CA THR A 180 -14.03 15.86 -17.14
C THR A 180 -14.35 14.62 -16.31
N GLN A 181 -15.46 14.64 -15.56
CA GLN A 181 -15.92 13.49 -14.77
C GLN A 181 -16.14 12.23 -15.63
N GLU A 182 -16.67 12.40 -16.85
CA GLU A 182 -16.88 11.25 -17.74
C GLU A 182 -15.56 10.76 -18.38
N ALA A 183 -14.58 11.64 -18.56
CA ALA A 183 -13.24 11.29 -19.04
C ALA A 183 -12.45 10.49 -18.01
N VAL A 184 -12.54 10.92 -16.75
CA VAL A 184 -11.96 10.21 -15.59
C VAL A 184 -12.42 8.76 -15.54
N GLY A 185 -13.71 8.48 -15.75
CA GLY A 185 -14.26 7.13 -15.75
C GLY A 185 -13.78 6.24 -16.92
N GLN A 186 -13.12 6.80 -17.94
CA GLN A 186 -12.47 6.02 -19.00
C GLN A 186 -10.98 5.75 -18.73
N TRP A 187 -10.35 6.60 -17.91
CA TRP A 187 -8.93 6.49 -17.57
C TRP A 187 -8.72 5.59 -16.35
N TRP A 188 -9.60 5.67 -15.36
CA TRP A 188 -9.59 4.82 -14.17
C TRP A 188 -10.88 4.00 -14.09
N ASP A 189 -10.75 2.72 -13.72
CA ASP A 189 -11.91 1.91 -13.37
C ASP A 189 -12.36 2.24 -11.94
N LEU A 190 -13.10 3.34 -11.80
CA LEU A 190 -13.64 3.76 -10.50
C LEU A 190 -14.61 2.73 -9.91
N ARG A 191 -15.20 1.85 -10.72
CA ARG A 191 -16.09 0.79 -10.22
C ARG A 191 -15.28 -0.30 -9.55
N GLU A 192 -14.19 -0.74 -10.17
CA GLU A 192 -13.27 -1.72 -9.57
C GLU A 192 -12.64 -1.19 -8.27
N ILE A 193 -12.19 0.07 -8.26
CA ILE A 193 -11.65 0.70 -7.05
C ILE A 193 -12.73 0.82 -5.96
N GLY A 194 -13.94 1.24 -6.35
CA GLY A 194 -15.09 1.33 -5.45
C GLY A 194 -15.44 -0.02 -4.81
N ALA A 195 -15.52 -1.09 -5.60
CA ALA A 195 -15.79 -2.44 -5.11
C ALA A 195 -14.73 -2.90 -4.10
N ALA A 196 -13.45 -2.64 -4.34
CA ALA A 196 -12.38 -2.98 -3.41
C ALA A 196 -12.51 -2.26 -2.05
N TYR A 197 -13.00 -1.01 -2.05
CA TYR A 197 -13.32 -0.28 -0.82
C TYR A 197 -14.58 -0.81 -0.12
N GLU A 198 -15.59 -1.22 -0.87
CA GLU A 198 -16.81 -1.84 -0.33
C GLU A 198 -16.49 -3.16 0.36
N GLU A 199 -15.68 -4.02 -0.27
CA GLU A 199 -15.20 -5.28 0.32
C GLU A 199 -14.46 -5.05 1.64
N PHE A 200 -13.53 -4.09 1.66
CA PHE A 200 -12.83 -3.72 2.90
C PHE A 200 -13.81 -3.24 3.98
N THR A 201 -14.75 -2.38 3.60
CA THR A 201 -15.73 -1.83 4.55
C THR A 201 -16.63 -2.93 5.12
N ALA A 202 -17.10 -3.86 4.26
CA ALA A 202 -17.94 -4.97 4.68
C ALA A 202 -17.25 -5.86 5.72
N GLU A 203 -15.95 -6.11 5.58
CA GLU A 203 -15.16 -6.91 6.52
C GLU A 203 -14.86 -6.17 7.82
N TYR A 204 -14.42 -4.90 7.73
CA TYR A 204 -13.82 -4.20 8.87
C TYR A 204 -14.75 -3.23 9.61
N ALA A 205 -15.88 -2.81 9.03
CA ALA A 205 -16.82 -1.92 9.72
C ALA A 205 -17.46 -2.57 10.96
N PRO A 206 -17.88 -3.86 10.94
CA PRO A 206 -18.35 -4.54 12.15
C PRO A 206 -17.27 -4.62 13.25
N LEU A 207 -16.01 -4.85 12.84
CA LEU A 207 -14.88 -4.91 13.75
C LEU A 207 -14.61 -3.55 14.41
N ALA A 208 -14.59 -2.47 13.62
CA ALA A 208 -14.45 -1.10 14.11
C ALA A 208 -15.57 -0.74 15.11
N ALA A 209 -16.82 -1.09 14.78
CA ALA A 209 -17.96 -0.87 15.67
C ALA A 209 -17.86 -1.69 16.99
N SER A 210 -17.32 -2.90 16.93
CA SER A 210 -17.06 -3.72 18.11
C SER A 210 -16.05 -3.05 19.03
N TRP A 211 -14.90 -2.63 18.49
CA TRP A 211 -13.86 -1.93 19.24
C TRP A 211 -14.28 -0.57 19.79
N ALA A 212 -15.14 0.16 19.07
CA ALA A 212 -15.69 1.43 19.53
C ALA A 212 -16.60 1.27 20.75
N ARG A 213 -17.30 0.13 20.89
CA ARG A 213 -18.16 -0.16 22.06
C ARG A 213 -17.38 -0.64 23.28
N THR A 214 -16.16 -1.15 23.09
CA THR A 214 -15.30 -1.63 24.19
C THR A 214 -14.72 -0.46 24.98
N ARG A 215 -15.23 -0.24 26.20
CA ARG A 215 -14.78 0.83 27.12
C ARG A 215 -13.47 0.53 27.84
N VAL A 216 -13.09 -0.74 27.94
CA VAL A 216 -11.84 -1.16 28.61
C VAL A 216 -10.64 -0.91 27.67
N ALA A 217 -9.43 -0.83 28.23
CA ALA A 217 -8.20 -0.78 27.45
C ALA A 217 -8.12 -2.00 26.49
N PRO A 218 -7.68 -1.82 25.23
CA PRO A 218 -7.50 -2.93 24.30
C PRO A 218 -6.47 -3.91 24.83
N ASP A 219 -6.80 -5.20 24.81
CA ASP A 219 -5.81 -6.27 24.97
C ASP A 219 -4.77 -6.15 23.84
N PRO A 220 -3.46 -6.00 24.15
CA PRO A 220 -2.41 -5.81 23.14
C PRO A 220 -2.33 -6.94 22.11
N VAL A 221 -2.56 -8.20 22.53
CA VAL A 221 -2.49 -9.36 21.63
C VAL A 221 -3.61 -9.30 20.59
N ARG A 222 -4.86 -9.15 21.05
CA ARG A 222 -6.00 -9.00 20.15
C ARG A 222 -5.89 -7.75 19.28
N ALA A 223 -5.44 -6.63 19.84
CA ALA A 223 -5.22 -5.40 19.09
C ALA A 223 -4.20 -5.59 17.97
N PHE A 224 -3.08 -6.28 18.24
CA PHE A 224 -2.10 -6.64 17.23
C PHE A 224 -2.71 -7.49 16.11
N ALA A 225 -3.45 -8.53 16.46
CA ALA A 225 -4.01 -9.46 15.49
C ALA A 225 -5.03 -8.75 14.56
N ASP A 226 -5.96 -8.00 15.13
CA ASP A 226 -7.00 -7.28 14.40
C ASP A 226 -6.43 -6.14 13.54
N TYR A 227 -5.53 -5.32 14.12
CA TYR A 227 -4.92 -4.21 13.41
C TYR A 227 -4.01 -4.67 12.26
N THR A 228 -3.22 -5.72 12.48
CA THR A 228 -2.32 -6.24 11.44
C THR A 228 -3.10 -6.82 10.25
N ARG A 229 -4.23 -7.49 10.49
CA ARG A 229 -5.13 -7.95 9.42
C ARG A 229 -5.75 -6.77 8.66
N ALA A 230 -6.33 -5.80 9.39
CA ALA A 230 -6.90 -4.59 8.80
C ALA A 230 -5.89 -3.80 7.96
N LEU A 231 -4.69 -3.58 8.49
CA LEU A 231 -3.61 -2.88 7.77
C LEU A 231 -3.14 -3.64 6.53
N THR A 232 -3.06 -4.97 6.60
CA THR A 232 -2.70 -5.82 5.45
C THR A 232 -3.73 -5.71 4.33
N SER A 233 -5.01 -5.67 4.69
CA SER A 233 -6.14 -5.50 3.77
C SER A 233 -6.24 -4.08 3.20
N TRP A 234 -5.92 -3.06 4.01
CA TRP A 234 -5.97 -1.65 3.63
C TRP A 234 -4.83 -1.28 2.68
N ARG A 235 -3.61 -1.77 2.92
CA ARG A 235 -2.39 -1.32 2.23
C ARG A 235 -2.50 -1.23 0.70
N PRO A 236 -3.12 -2.18 -0.04
CA PRO A 236 -3.21 -2.07 -1.49
C PRO A 236 -4.12 -0.93 -1.99
N LEU A 237 -5.13 -0.53 -1.21
CA LEU A 237 -6.17 0.39 -1.67
C LEU A 237 -5.62 1.78 -2.03
N PRO A 238 -4.77 2.43 -1.19
CA PRO A 238 -4.15 3.70 -1.56
C PRO A 238 -3.25 3.66 -2.81
N TYR A 239 -2.79 2.49 -3.26
CA TYR A 239 -1.97 2.35 -4.46
C TYR A 239 -2.78 2.20 -5.74
N ILE A 240 -4.00 1.64 -5.65
CA ILE A 240 -4.92 1.56 -6.78
C ILE A 240 -5.77 2.84 -6.91
N ASP A 241 -5.94 3.58 -5.82
CA ASP A 241 -6.64 4.86 -5.80
C ASP A 241 -5.73 6.03 -6.26
N PRO A 242 -6.08 6.73 -7.36
CA PRO A 242 -5.33 7.89 -7.85
C PRO A 242 -5.47 9.15 -6.98
N GLY A 243 -6.35 9.18 -5.98
CA GLY A 243 -6.58 10.34 -5.13
C GLY A 243 -7.24 11.50 -5.88
N LEU A 244 -8.29 11.21 -6.65
CA LEU A 244 -9.00 12.20 -7.45
C LEU A 244 -9.72 13.25 -6.57
N PRO A 245 -9.82 14.52 -7.03
CA PRO A 245 -10.72 15.51 -6.43
C PRO A 245 -12.17 14.99 -6.32
N ARG A 246 -12.87 15.41 -5.25
CA ARG A 246 -14.25 14.98 -4.92
C ARG A 246 -15.22 15.11 -6.10
N GLU A 247 -15.09 16.19 -6.87
CA GLU A 247 -15.95 16.50 -8.02
C GLU A 247 -15.84 15.48 -9.17
N TYR A 248 -14.78 14.67 -9.21
CA TYR A 248 -14.60 13.63 -10.22
C TYR A 248 -15.00 12.24 -9.75
N LEU A 249 -15.35 12.10 -8.46
CA LEU A 249 -15.76 10.85 -7.86
C LEU A 249 -17.29 10.67 -7.92
N PRO A 250 -17.80 9.43 -7.85
CA PRO A 250 -19.20 9.18 -7.58
C PRO A 250 -19.66 9.86 -6.28
N LYS A 251 -20.92 10.31 -6.23
CA LYS A 251 -21.48 11.00 -5.05
C LYS A 251 -21.35 10.19 -3.74
N SER A 252 -21.54 8.87 -3.84
CA SER A 252 -21.41 7.93 -2.72
C SER A 252 -20.12 7.12 -2.87
N TRP A 253 -18.97 7.80 -2.87
CA TRP A 253 -17.68 7.13 -3.04
C TRP A 253 -17.36 6.21 -1.85
N ALA A 254 -17.24 4.90 -2.11
CA ALA A 254 -16.98 3.91 -1.08
C ALA A 254 -15.67 4.15 -0.30
N GLY A 255 -14.68 4.80 -0.94
CA GLY A 255 -13.41 5.14 -0.31
C GLY A 255 -13.54 6.01 0.94
N ASP A 256 -14.57 6.85 1.05
CA ASP A 256 -14.79 7.67 2.25
C ASP A 256 -15.06 6.79 3.48
N LYS A 257 -15.99 5.84 3.34
CA LYS A 257 -16.40 4.97 4.46
C LYS A 257 -15.29 3.98 4.83
N ALA A 258 -14.58 3.46 3.83
CA ALA A 258 -13.44 2.59 4.03
C ALA A 258 -12.31 3.31 4.79
N THR A 259 -11.99 4.55 4.40
CA THR A 259 -11.00 5.40 5.08
C THR A 259 -11.41 5.66 6.52
N GLU A 260 -12.65 6.08 6.77
CA GLU A 260 -13.16 6.28 8.13
C GLU A 260 -13.02 5.02 8.98
N THR A 261 -13.40 3.87 8.43
CA THR A 261 -13.33 2.55 9.09
C THR A 261 -11.90 2.16 9.42
N PHE A 262 -10.97 2.28 8.48
CA PHE A 262 -9.56 1.95 8.70
C PHE A 262 -8.95 2.85 9.78
N PHE A 263 -9.16 4.17 9.70
CA PHE A 263 -8.59 5.09 10.68
C PHE A 263 -9.21 4.93 12.07
N ALA A 264 -10.49 4.57 12.18
CA ALA A 264 -11.08 4.21 13.48
C ALA A 264 -10.38 3.02 14.14
N LEU A 265 -9.98 2.01 13.35
CA LEU A 265 -9.17 0.88 13.84
C LEU A 265 -7.73 1.29 14.13
N HIS A 266 -7.10 2.05 13.24
CA HIS A 266 -5.73 2.54 13.41
C HIS A 266 -5.58 3.34 14.71
N ASP A 267 -6.41 4.36 14.89
CA ASP A 267 -6.38 5.27 16.05
C ASP A 267 -6.59 4.50 17.36
N ARG A 268 -7.38 3.42 17.33
CA ARG A 268 -7.70 2.62 18.51
C ARG A 268 -6.67 1.54 18.83
N LEU A 269 -6.07 0.92 17.81
CA LEU A 269 -5.34 -0.34 17.95
C LEU A 269 -3.84 -0.25 17.64
N ALA A 270 -3.37 0.77 16.90
CA ALA A 270 -1.97 0.83 16.47
C ALA A 270 -0.98 0.86 17.64
N ARG A 271 -1.26 1.64 18.70
CA ARG A 271 -0.37 1.71 19.87
C ARG A 271 -0.40 0.43 20.72
N PRO A 272 -1.56 -0.13 21.11
CA PRO A 272 -1.60 -1.43 21.80
C PRO A 272 -0.96 -2.57 20.99
N ALA A 273 -1.17 -2.59 19.66
CA ALA A 273 -0.51 -3.55 18.78
C ALA A 273 1.02 -3.42 18.84
N MET A 274 1.54 -2.19 18.84
CA MET A 274 2.97 -1.92 18.97
C MET A 274 3.52 -2.40 20.32
N GLN A 275 2.79 -2.20 21.41
CA GLN A 275 3.21 -2.67 22.75
C GLN A 275 3.42 -4.18 22.77
N PHE A 276 2.50 -4.95 22.20
CA PHE A 276 2.68 -6.40 22.08
C PHE A 276 3.94 -6.77 21.28
N VAL A 277 4.23 -6.03 20.21
CA VAL A 277 5.45 -6.26 19.41
C VAL A 277 6.72 -5.94 20.19
N GLU A 278 6.75 -4.81 20.90
CA GLU A 278 7.86 -4.41 21.78
C GLU A 278 8.09 -5.47 22.87
N ASP A 279 7.02 -5.97 23.49
CA ASP A 279 7.07 -7.01 24.52
C ASP A 279 7.58 -8.35 23.97
N VAL A 280 7.15 -8.76 22.78
CA VAL A 280 7.63 -10.01 22.15
C VAL A 280 9.07 -9.88 21.68
N ALA A 281 9.49 -8.70 21.22
CA ALA A 281 10.85 -8.45 20.73
C ALA A 281 11.89 -8.34 21.86
N SER A 282 11.46 -8.01 23.08
CA SER A 282 12.34 -7.89 24.26
C SER A 282 12.61 -9.21 24.99
N ARG A 283 11.92 -10.30 24.62
CA ARG A 283 12.09 -11.66 25.15
C ARG A 283 13.23 -12.40 24.45
#